data_AF-A0A1Y0RIQ4-F1
#
_entry.id   AF-A0A1Y0RIQ4-F1
#
_cell.length_a   1.000
_cell.length_b   1.000
_cell.length_c   1.000
_cell.angle_alpha   90.00
_cell.angle_beta   90.00
_cell.angle_gamma   90.00
#
_symmetry.space_group_name_H-M   'P 1'
#
loop_
_entity.id
_entity.type
_entity.pdbx_description
1 polymer ?
#
loop_
_entity_poly.entity_id
_entity_poly.type
_entity_poly.pdbx_seq_one_letter_code
_entity_poly.pdbx_strand_id
1 'polypeptide(L)' 'MKTIETIATVTEDGKITVQLPPDIPAGEHKVVVVIDEHPLVEKPETKEKRPPLNFPVDNYGPWPENLSLRREDMYDDWGR' A
#
# COMPACT_ATOMS: atom_id res chain seq x y z
N MET A 1 11.31 -35.10 -1.67
CA MET A 1 10.03 -34.37 -1.58
C MET A 1 10.03 -33.32 -2.66
N LYS A 2 9.09 -33.36 -3.61
CA LYS A 2 8.86 -32.29 -4.59
C LYS A 2 7.53 -31.63 -4.19
N THR A 3 7.56 -30.35 -3.82
CA THR A 3 6.36 -29.55 -3.53
C THR A 3 6.04 -28.74 -4.77
N ILE A 4 4.79 -28.77 -5.23
CA ILE A 4 4.32 -27.97 -6.37
C ILE A 4 3.51 -26.84 -5.78
N GLU A 5 4.08 -25.64 -5.83
CA GLU A 5 3.37 -24.41 -5.49
C GLU A 5 2.96 -23.77 -6.81
N THR A 6 1.66 -23.75 -7.09
CA THR A 6 1.11 -23.14 -8.29
C THR A 6 -0.06 -22.26 -7.93
N ILE A 7 -0.17 -21.12 -8.60
CA ILE A 7 -1.33 -20.24 -8.53
C ILE A 7 -2.39 -20.85 -9.45
N ALA A 8 -3.53 -21.25 -8.90
CA ALA A 8 -4.63 -21.81 -9.66
C ALA A 8 -5.89 -20.97 -9.43
N THR A 9 -6.55 -20.57 -10.52
CA THR A 9 -7.79 -19.81 -10.46
C THR A 9 -8.95 -20.77 -10.15
N VAL A 10 -9.74 -20.45 -9.13
CA VAL A 10 -10.99 -21.16 -8.84
C VAL A 10 -12.03 -20.71 -9.87
N THR A 11 -12.59 -21.62 -10.66
CA THR A 11 -13.68 -21.30 -11.58
C THR A 11 -14.98 -21.03 -10.82
N GLU A 12 -15.98 -20.39 -11.45
CA GLU A 12 -17.28 -20.06 -10.81
C GLU A 12 -18.00 -21.28 -10.21
N ASP A 13 -17.70 -22.49 -10.72
CA ASP A 13 -18.17 -23.77 -10.19
C ASP A 13 -17.44 -24.26 -8.93
N GLY A 14 -16.52 -23.48 -8.37
CA GLY A 14 -15.71 -23.86 -7.21
C GLY A 14 -14.67 -24.95 -7.51
N LYS A 15 -14.32 -25.17 -8.78
CA LYS A 15 -13.37 -26.21 -9.20
C LYS A 15 -11.99 -25.60 -9.50
N ILE A 16 -10.95 -26.36 -9.16
CA ILE A 16 -9.56 -26.06 -9.50
C ILE A 16 -9.07 -27.16 -10.46
N THR A 17 -8.73 -26.79 -11.69
CA THR A 17 -8.09 -27.69 -12.67
C THR A 17 -6.62 -27.36 -12.78
N VAL A 18 -5.75 -28.25 -12.29
CA VAL A 18 -4.29 -28.13 -12.42
C VAL A 18 -3.80 -29.24 -13.34
N GLN A 19 -3.16 -28.86 -14.45
CA GLN A 19 -2.49 -29.81 -15.32
C GLN A 19 -1.05 -29.99 -14.82
N LEU A 20 -0.73 -31.16 -14.27
CA LEU A 20 0.63 -31.46 -13.83
C LEU A 20 1.56 -31.64 -15.05
N PRO A 21 2.80 -31.10 -15.00
CA PRO A 21 3.77 -31.28 -16.06
C PRO A 21 4.19 -32.77 -16.17
N PRO A 22 4.66 -33.20 -17.35
CA PRO A 22 5.03 -34.60 -17.63
C PRO A 22 6.24 -35.11 -16.83
N ASP A 23 6.90 -34.25 -16.04
CA ASP A 23 8.05 -34.59 -15.19
C ASP A 23 7.67 -35.41 -13.94
N ILE A 24 6.37 -35.55 -13.66
CA ILE A 24 5.86 -36.28 -12.49
C ILE A 24 5.34 -37.64 -12.97
N PRO A 25 5.94 -38.76 -12.51
CA PRO A 25 5.49 -40.09 -12.90
C PRO A 25 4.07 -40.34 -12.39
N ALA A 26 3.30 -41.11 -13.16
CA ALA A 26 1.98 -41.56 -12.70
C ALA A 26 2.13 -42.38 -11.41
N GLY A 27 1.45 -41.95 -10.34
CA GLY A 27 1.55 -42.59 -9.03
C GLY A 27 0.78 -41.82 -7.96
N GLU A 28 0.66 -42.39 -6.77
CA GLU A 28 0.04 -41.71 -5.62
C GLU A 28 0.94 -40.59 -5.10
N HIS A 29 0.43 -39.37 -5.11
CA HIS A 29 1.12 -38.19 -4.60
C HIS A 29 0.26 -37.50 -3.55
N LYS A 30 0.87 -37.12 -2.43
CA LYS A 30 0.22 -36.27 -1.43
C LYS A 30 0.15 -34.85 -1.95
N VAL A 31 -1.05 -34.37 -2.27
CA VAL A 31 -1.30 -32.98 -2.67
C VAL A 31 -1.70 -32.18 -1.43
N VAL A 32 -1.07 -31.01 -1.24
CA VAL A 32 -1.43 -30.05 -0.20
C VAL A 32 -1.83 -28.77 -0.92
N VAL A 33 -3.08 -28.35 -0.75
CA VAL A 33 -3.60 -27.09 -1.28
C VAL A 33 -3.62 -26.08 -0.13
N VAL A 34 -2.85 -25.02 -0.25
CA VAL A 34 -2.86 -23.89 0.69
C VAL A 34 -3.49 -22.71 -0.06
N ILE A 35 -4.65 -22.26 0.42
CA ILE A 35 -5.31 -21.07 -0.10
C ILE A 35 -4.88 -19.93 0.81
N ASP A 36 -4.12 -19.01 0.27
CA ASP A 36 -3.70 -17.82 0.96
C ASP A 36 -4.26 -16.62 0.17
N GLU A 37 -5.11 -15.82 0.81
CA GLU A 37 -5.75 -14.65 0.21
C GLU A 37 -4.74 -13.50 0.10
N HIS A 38 -3.68 -13.69 -0.68
CA HIS A 38 -2.86 -12.57 -1.12
C HIS A 38 -3.52 -11.96 -2.35
N PRO A 39 -3.92 -10.68 -2.34
CA PRO A 39 -4.35 -10.01 -3.55
C PRO A 39 -3.17 -10.01 -4.55
N LEU A 40 -3.18 -10.96 -5.49
CA LEU A 40 -2.19 -11.11 -6.57
C LEU A 40 -2.13 -9.90 -7.52
N VAL A 41 -3.12 -9.02 -7.40
CA VAL A 41 -3.16 -7.77 -8.12
C VAL A 41 -2.85 -6.68 -7.11
N GLU A 42 -1.56 -6.44 -6.89
CA GLU A 42 -1.10 -5.07 -6.76
C GLU A 42 -1.61 -4.37 -8.01
N LYS A 43 -2.76 -3.71 -7.91
CA LYS A 43 -3.23 -2.81 -8.97
C LYS A 43 -2.01 -1.96 -9.28
N PRO A 44 -1.54 -1.89 -10.54
CA PRO A 44 -0.54 -0.91 -10.87
C PRO A 44 -1.17 0.41 -10.44
N GLU A 45 -0.66 0.98 -9.36
CA GLU A 45 -0.99 2.34 -8.98
C GLU A 45 -0.40 3.15 -10.13
N THR A 46 -1.21 3.34 -11.17
CA THR A 46 -0.92 4.30 -12.21
C THR A 46 -0.73 5.57 -11.42
N LYS A 47 0.53 5.97 -11.23
CA LYS A 47 0.92 7.25 -10.65
C LYS A 47 0.53 8.31 -11.66
N GLU A 48 -0.76 8.40 -11.95
CA GLU A 48 -1.32 9.56 -12.60
C GLU A 48 -0.89 10.72 -11.71
N LYS A 49 -0.08 11.62 -12.28
CA LYS A 49 0.36 12.82 -11.60
C LYS A 49 -0.91 13.57 -11.22
N ARG A 50 -1.32 13.43 -9.95
CA ARG A 50 -2.44 14.18 -9.41
C ARG A 50 -2.14 15.65 -9.65
N PRO A 51 -3.08 16.44 -10.19
CA PRO A 51 -2.88 17.87 -10.30
C PRO A 51 -2.59 18.43 -8.91
N PRO A 52 -1.69 19.42 -8.79
CA PRO A 52 -1.43 20.06 -7.51
C PRO A 52 -2.72 20.64 -6.94
N LEU A 53 -2.91 20.46 -5.64
CA LEU A 53 -4.05 21.02 -4.92
C LEU A 53 -3.96 22.55 -4.93
N ASN A 54 -5.05 23.20 -5.33
CA ASN A 54 -5.16 24.66 -5.30
C ASN A 54 -5.71 25.10 -3.93
N PHE A 55 -4.80 25.37 -2.99
CA PHE A 55 -5.17 25.90 -1.68
C PHE A 55 -5.33 27.42 -1.73
N PRO A 56 -6.31 28.01 -1.00
CA PRO A 56 -6.38 29.46 -0.85
C PRO A 56 -5.09 29.96 -0.18
N VAL A 57 -4.54 31.05 -0.72
CA VAL A 57 -3.36 31.71 -0.17
C VAL A 57 -3.84 32.86 0.72
N ASP A 58 -3.68 32.71 2.03
CA ASP A 58 -3.88 33.81 2.95
C ASP A 58 -2.66 34.74 2.92
N ASN A 59 -2.88 36.02 2.63
CA ASN A 59 -1.86 37.06 2.68
C ASN A 59 -2.28 38.15 3.66
N TYR A 60 -1.64 38.17 4.83
CA TYR A 60 -1.89 39.14 5.90
C TYR A 60 -1.04 40.42 5.78
N GLY A 61 -0.31 40.58 4.66
CA GLY A 61 0.61 41.71 4.45
C GLY A 61 1.97 41.50 5.12
N PRO A 62 2.85 42.51 5.07
CA PRO A 62 4.17 42.45 5.69
C PRO A 62 4.05 42.41 7.22
N TRP A 63 4.99 41.72 7.86
CA TRP A 63 5.10 41.73 9.32
C TRP A 63 5.44 43.13 9.84
N PRO A 64 4.99 43.49 11.06
CA PRO A 64 5.40 44.73 11.72
C PRO A 64 6.93 44.80 11.88
N GLU A 65 7.51 45.98 11.68
CA GLU A 65 8.97 46.20 11.79
C GLU A 65 9.52 45.84 13.18
N ASN A 66 8.70 45.97 14.21
CA ASN A 66 9.02 45.71 15.62
C ASN A 66 8.38 44.42 16.16
N LEU A 67 7.99 43.48 15.29
CA LEU A 67 7.45 42.20 15.73
C LEU A 67 8.53 41.41 16.51
N SER A 68 8.29 41.23 17.80
CA SER A 68 9.10 40.30 18.60
C SER A 68 8.50 38.90 18.56
N LEU A 69 9.34 37.91 18.24
CA LEU A 69 9.03 36.48 18.32
C LEU A 69 9.67 35.83 19.56
N ARG A 70 10.06 36.64 20.54
CA ARG A 70 10.55 36.13 21.83
C ARG A 70 9.39 35.53 22.60
N ARG A 71 9.67 34.44 23.32
CA ARG A 71 8.68 33.75 24.16
C ARG A 71 8.11 34.72 25.19
N GLU A 72 8.96 35.56 25.75
CA GLU A 72 8.60 36.58 26.73
C GLU A 72 7.55 37.55 26.16
N ASP A 73 7.73 38.04 24.94
CA ASP A 73 6.79 38.96 24.27
C ASP A 73 5.53 38.26 23.74
N MET A 74 5.64 36.98 23.35
CA MET A 74 4.51 36.20 22.82
C MET A 74 3.60 35.61 23.92
N TYR A 75 4.19 35.23 25.05
CA TYR A 75 3.51 34.48 26.11
C TYR A 75 3.49 35.23 27.45
N ASP A 76 3.97 36.47 27.48
CA ASP A 76 4.11 37.29 28.70
C ASP A 76 4.91 36.57 29.81
N ASP A 77 5.89 35.75 29.40
CA ASP A 77 6.64 34.83 30.26
C ASP A 77 8.01 35.42 30.64
N TRP A 78 7.98 36.48 31.44
CA TRP A 78 9.17 37.26 31.83
C TRP A 78 10.02 36.63 32.94
N GLY A 79 9.72 35.39 33.35
CA GLY A 79 10.33 34.77 34.52
C GLY A 79 9.92 35.46 35.82
N ARG A 80 9.70 34.67 36.87
CA ARG A 80 9.65 35.19 38.23
C ARG A 80 11.05 35.12 38.85
#